data_AF-A0A1B9F373-F1
#
_entry.id   AF-A0A1B9F373-F1
#
_cell.length_a   1.000
_cell.length_b   1.000
_cell.length_c   1.000
_cell.angle_alpha   90.00
_cell.angle_beta   90.00
_cell.angle_gamma   90.00
#
_symmetry.space_group_name_H-M   'P 1'
#
loop_
_entity.id
_entity.type
_entity.pdbx_description
1 polymer ?
#
loop_
_entity_poly.entity_id
_entity_poly.type
_entity_poly.pdbx_seq_one_letter_code
_entity_poly.pdbx_strand_id
1 'polypeptide(L)' 'MLLFDDVLTTGATSKEATLALRKAGAASVHVVTYARTLSKV' A
#
# COMPACT_ATOMS: atom_id res chain seq x y z
N MET A 1 -10.09 2.48 5.30
CA MET A 1 -9.75 3.06 3.99
C MET A 1 -9.17 1.96 3.11
N LEU A 2 -9.54 1.91 1.83
CA LEU A 2 -9.06 0.89 0.89
C LEU A 2 -8.22 1.58 -0.19
N LEU A 3 -6.96 1.18 -0.31
CA LEU A 3 -6.04 1.65 -1.35
C LEU A 3 -5.93 0.57 -2.42
N PHE A 4 -6.15 0.96 -3.67
CA PHE A 4 -5.97 0.09 -4.83
C PHE A 4 -4.72 0.51 -5.60
N ASP A 5 -3.93 -0.46 -6.00
CA ASP A 5 -2.76 -0.28 -6.86
C ASP A 5 -2.66 -1.46 -7.83
N ASP A 6 -1.91 -1.33 -8.91
CA ASP A 6 -1.74 -2.42 -9.87
C ASP A 6 -0.74 -3.47 -9.36
N VAL A 7 0.48 -3.06 -9.03
CA VAL A 7 1.59 -3.95 -8.64
C VAL A 7 2.29 -3.45 -7.39
N LEU A 8 2.28 -4.24 -6.32
CA LEU A 8 3.07 -3.98 -5.12
C LEU A 8 4.53 -4.40 -5.32
N THR A 9 5.43 -3.44 -5.44
CA THR A 9 6.87 -3.71 -5.56
C THR A 9 7.54 -3.81 -4.18
N THR A 10 8.40 -2.86 -3.80
CA THR A 10 9.04 -2.80 -2.47
C THR A 10 8.09 -2.37 -1.37
N GLY A 11 6.92 -1.84 -1.74
CA GLY A 11 5.93 -1.29 -0.81
C GLY A 11 6.18 0.16 -0.39
N ALA A 12 7.25 0.81 -0.88
CA ALA A 12 7.58 2.20 -0.53
C ALA A 12 6.40 3.16 -0.78
N THR A 13 5.80 3.10 -1.97
CA THR A 13 4.64 3.94 -2.34
C THR A 13 3.44 3.67 -1.42
N SER A 14 3.08 2.39 -1.23
CA SER A 14 1.94 2.00 -0.40
C SER A 14 2.10 2.41 1.08
N LYS A 15 3.35 2.47 1.57
CA LYS A 15 3.68 2.91 2.93
C LYS A 15 3.45 4.40 3.10
N GLU A 16 3.98 5.21 2.19
CA GLU A 16 3.80 6.67 2.25
C GLU A 16 2.33 7.07 2.07
N ALA A 17 1.62 6.41 1.14
CA ALA A 17 0.18 6.58 0.99
C ALA A 17 -0.59 6.20 2.26
N THR A 18 -0.24 5.07 2.89
CA THR A 18 -0.83 4.66 4.18
C THR A 18 -0.61 5.71 5.26
N LEU A 19 0.60 6.26 5.37
CA LEU A 19 0.91 7.31 6.35
C LEU A 19 0.10 8.58 6.09
N ALA A 20 -0.01 9.02 4.84
CA ALA A 20 -0.82 10.17 4.47
C ALA A 20 -2.30 9.96 4.82
N LEU A 21 -2.86 8.79 4.51
CA LEU A 21 -4.25 8.45 4.82
C LEU A 21 -4.51 8.38 6.33
N ARG A 22 -3.57 7.84 7.12
CA ARG A 22 -3.68 7.83 8.59
C ARG A 22 -3.61 9.24 9.17
N LYS A 23 -2.73 10.11 8.66
CA LYS A 23 -2.68 11.53 9.04
C LYS A 23 -3.99 12.24 8.71
N ALA A 24 -4.69 11.83 7.65
CA ALA A 24 -6.01 12.32 7.29
C ALA A 24 -7.16 11.69 8.12
N GLY A 25 -6.86 10.87 9.13
CA GLY A 25 -7.85 10.31 10.05
C GLY A 25 -8.30 8.88 9.74
N ALA A 26 -7.69 8.19 8.77
CA ALA A 26 -8.01 6.77 8.54
C ALA A 26 -7.61 5.92 9.75
N ALA A 27 -8.59 5.30 10.41
CA ALA A 27 -8.36 4.36 11.52
C ALA A 27 -7.57 3.12 11.07
N SER A 28 -7.86 2.63 9.87
CA SER A 28 -7.12 1.55 9.20
C SER A 28 -7.03 1.78 7.69
N VAL A 29 -5.96 1.25 7.08
CA VAL A 29 -5.72 1.26 5.64
C VAL A 29 -5.43 -0.17 5.19
N HIS A 30 -6.18 -0.66 4.21
CA HIS A 30 -5.94 -1.95 3.56
C HIS A 30 -5.47 -1.68 2.13
N VAL A 31 -4.43 -2.38 1.70
CA VAL A 31 -3.87 -2.24 0.35
C VAL A 31 -4.24 -3.48 -0.46
N VAL A 32 -4.89 -3.28 -1.59
CA VAL A 32 -5.24 -4.33 -2.55
C VAL A 32 -4.46 -4.06 -3.82
N THR A 33 -3.72 -5.08 -4.27
CA THR A 33 -2.95 -5.04 -5.51
C THR A 33 -3.25 -6.25 -6.36
N TYR A 34 -3.16 -6.10 -7.68
CA TYR A 34 -3.37 -7.23 -8.58
C TYR A 34 -2.18 -8.20 -8.56
N ALA A 35 -0.95 -7.66 -8.49
CA ALA A 35 0.26 -8.45 -8.40
C ALA A 35 1.25 -7.90 -7.37
N ARG A 36 2.26 -8.69 -7.03
CA ARG A 36 3.40 -8.23 -6.21
C ARG A 36 4.72 -8.76 -6.75
N THR A 37 5.78 -7.98 -6.54
CA THR A 37 7.15 -8.48 -6.75
C THR A 37 7.52 -9.44 -5.62
N LEU A 38 8.17 -10.54 -5.98
CA LEU A 38 8.82 -11.46 -5.06
C LEU A 38 10.32 -11.23 -5.15
N SER A 39 11.02 -11.18 -4.02
CA SER A 39 12.48 -11.15 -4.02
C SER A 39 12.99 -12.47 -4.57
N LYS A 40 13.99 -12.42 -5.46
CA LYS A 40 14.77 -13.61 -5.82
C LYS A 40 15.54 -14.02 -4.56
N VAL A 41 15.16 -15.16 -3.99
CA VAL A 41 15.95 -15.89 -2.98
C VAL A 41 17.09 -16.61 -3.71
#